data_AF-A0AAE4I517-F1
#
_entry.id   AF-A0AAE4I517-F1
#
_cell.length_a   1.000
_cell.length_b   1.000
_cell.length_c   1.000
_cell.angle_alpha   90.00
_cell.angle_beta   90.00
_cell.angle_gamma   90.00
#
_symmetry.space_group_name_H-M   'P 1'
#
loop_
_entity.id
_entity.type
_entity.pdbx_description
1 polymer ?
#
loop_
_entity_poly.entity_id
_entity_poly.type
_entity_poly.pdbx_seq_one_letter_code
_entity_poly.pdbx_strand_id
1 'polypeptide(L)'
;MQIGRFRLGMRTMKTALAVLLCILLFHVTDRGSPLIAALAAVFSLRQDLNTSISFGRSRVLGNSLGGLLALIFYYIQAFFENDFLVELFILPLFVILVIVLSDGLNNNSGIISAIATMLLIALSIPQGESFIYALNRVLDTFIGTIIGISLNGVISPQTDEKEKQIKEDLVELRKKEADLNKMLYEVRKQIKDQSHK
;
A
#
# COMPACT_ATOMS: atom_id res chain seq x y z
N MET A 1 13.26 18.83 -9.93
CA MET A 1 13.29 20.29 -9.79
C MET A 1 13.32 20.65 -8.30
N GLN A 2 14.30 21.42 -7.83
CA GLN A 2 14.35 21.88 -6.43
C GLN A 2 13.81 23.31 -6.36
N ILE A 3 12.76 23.54 -5.58
CA ILE A 3 12.23 24.87 -5.27
C ILE A 3 12.55 25.13 -3.80
N GLY A 4 13.65 25.82 -3.55
CA GLY A 4 14.19 26.01 -2.19
C GLY A 4 14.47 24.67 -1.51
N ARG A 5 13.80 24.40 -0.38
CA ARG A 5 13.92 23.13 0.38
C ARG A 5 13.08 21.98 -0.19
N PHE A 6 12.19 22.24 -1.15
CA PHE A 6 11.25 21.24 -1.68
C PHE A 6 11.78 20.58 -2.95
N ARG A 7 11.79 19.24 -3.00
CA ARG A 7 12.20 18.46 -4.18
C ARG A 7 10.95 17.93 -4.88
N LEU A 8 10.66 18.45 -6.07
CA LEU A 8 9.70 17.86 -7.00
C LEU A 8 10.45 16.81 -7.84
N GLY A 9 10.24 15.55 -7.48
CA GLY A 9 10.79 14.39 -8.17
C GLY A 9 9.81 13.79 -9.18
N MET A 10 10.33 12.99 -10.10
CA MET A 10 9.55 12.27 -11.12
C MET A 10 8.43 11.44 -10.48
N ARG A 11 8.70 10.77 -9.35
CA ARG A 11 7.69 10.00 -8.61
C ARG A 11 6.51 10.86 -8.16
N THR A 12 6.75 12.10 -7.73
CA THR A 12 5.69 13.03 -7.30
C THR A 12 4.77 13.37 -8.48
N MET A 13 5.35 13.66 -9.65
CA MET A 13 4.59 13.95 -10.87
C MET A 13 3.76 12.76 -11.34
N LYS A 14 4.33 11.54 -11.34
CA LYS A 14 3.59 10.31 -11.62
C LYS A 14 2.43 10.13 -10.66
N THR A 15 2.64 10.39 -9.37
CA THR A 15 1.59 10.24 -8.35
C THR A 15 0.42 11.18 -8.64
N ALA A 16 0.70 12.45 -8.92
CA ALA A 16 -0.34 13.42 -9.29
C ALA A 16 -1.08 13.02 -10.59
N LEU A 17 -0.34 12.56 -11.60
CA LEU A 17 -0.91 12.11 -12.87
C LEU A 17 -1.77 10.85 -12.71
N ALA A 18 -1.38 9.90 -11.85
CA ALA A 18 -2.18 8.72 -11.55
C ALA A 18 -3.53 9.10 -10.92
N VAL A 19 -3.52 10.04 -9.97
CA VAL A 19 -4.75 10.57 -9.35
C VAL A 19 -5.62 11.29 -10.40
N LEU A 20 -5.01 12.11 -11.26
CA LEU A 20 -5.72 12.77 -12.36
C LEU A 20 -6.42 11.76 -13.28
N LEU A 21 -5.73 10.68 -13.66
CA LEU A 21 -6.30 9.63 -14.50
C LEU A 21 -7.44 8.88 -13.80
N CYS A 22 -7.33 8.60 -12.51
CA CYS A 22 -8.43 8.00 -11.74
C CYS A 22 -9.67 8.92 -11.72
N ILE A 23 -9.49 10.22 -11.46
CA ILE A 23 -10.60 11.19 -11.45
C ILE A 23 -11.25 11.27 -12.83
N LEU A 24 -10.44 11.42 -13.88
CA LEU A 24 -10.93 11.52 -15.25
C LEU A 24 -11.70 10.26 -15.67
N LEU A 25 -11.16 9.08 -15.38
CA LEU A 25 -11.81 7.81 -15.69
C LEU A 25 -13.18 7.69 -15.01
N PHE A 26 -13.26 7.99 -13.71
CA PHE A 26 -14.51 7.89 -12.95
C PHE A 26 -15.55 8.91 -13.39
N HIS A 27 -15.10 10.12 -13.77
CA HIS A 27 -15.99 11.15 -14.32
C HIS A 27 -16.58 10.73 -15.69
N VAL A 28 -15.74 10.24 -16.60
CA VAL A 28 -16.18 9.84 -17.96
C VAL A 28 -17.06 8.58 -17.95
N THR A 29 -16.85 7.68 -16.98
CA THR A 29 -17.61 6.43 -16.85
C THR A 29 -18.81 6.53 -15.91
N ASP A 30 -19.05 7.71 -15.32
CA ASP A 30 -20.10 7.95 -14.31
C ASP A 30 -20.09 6.91 -13.16
N ARG A 31 -18.89 6.50 -12.72
CA ARG A 31 -18.68 5.42 -11.75
C ARG A 31 -18.81 5.86 -10.29
N GLY A 32 -19.01 7.17 -10.06
CA GLY A 32 -19.09 7.77 -8.74
C GLY A 32 -17.73 8.21 -8.19
N SER A 33 -17.49 8.00 -6.89
CA SER A 33 -16.32 8.58 -6.20
C SER A 33 -14.99 7.88 -6.57
N PRO A 34 -13.97 8.60 -7.08
CA PRO A 34 -12.67 8.04 -7.46
C PRO A 34 -11.73 7.77 -6.28
N LEU A 35 -12.14 8.06 -5.04
CA LEU A 35 -11.27 8.08 -3.86
C LEU A 35 -10.47 6.78 -3.67
N ILE A 36 -11.12 5.63 -3.83
CA ILE A 36 -10.51 4.32 -3.59
C ILE A 36 -9.54 3.96 -4.70
N ALA A 37 -9.92 4.22 -5.96
CA ALA A 37 -9.04 4.02 -7.10
C ALA A 37 -7.80 4.93 -7.01
N ALA A 38 -7.99 6.20 -6.66
CA ALA A 38 -6.88 7.15 -6.48
C ALA A 38 -5.91 6.67 -5.38
N LEU A 39 -6.41 6.29 -4.20
CA LEU A 39 -5.57 5.75 -3.13
C LEU A 39 -4.83 4.47 -3.56
N ALA A 40 -5.53 3.55 -4.24
CA ALA A 40 -4.92 2.33 -4.74
C ALA A 40 -3.81 2.61 -5.79
N ALA A 41 -3.99 3.62 -6.64
CA ALA A 41 -2.98 4.03 -7.61
C ALA A 41 -1.73 4.61 -6.92
N VAL A 42 -1.92 5.53 -5.97
CA VAL A 42 -0.82 6.11 -5.18
C VAL A 42 -0.05 5.02 -4.43
N PHE A 43 -0.77 4.09 -3.80
CA PHE A 43 -0.15 2.99 -3.07
C PHE A 43 0.52 1.96 -3.97
N SER A 44 0.20 1.88 -5.26
CA SER A 44 0.81 0.93 -6.19
C SER A 44 2.08 1.48 -6.85
N LEU A 45 2.27 2.80 -6.84
CA LEU A 45 3.48 3.46 -7.34
C LEU A 45 4.68 3.19 -6.40
N ARG A 46 5.69 2.45 -6.90
CA ARG A 46 6.99 2.22 -6.23
C ARG A 46 8.13 2.86 -7.03
N GLN A 47 9.35 2.80 -6.48
CA GLN A 47 10.56 3.27 -7.17
C GLN A 47 10.77 2.52 -8.48
N ASP A 48 10.65 1.19 -8.44
CA ASP A 48 10.86 0.31 -9.59
C ASP A 48 9.57 -0.36 -10.06
N LEU A 49 9.52 -0.68 -11.36
CA LEU A 49 8.38 -1.35 -11.98
C LEU A 49 8.17 -2.76 -11.40
N ASN A 50 9.23 -3.56 -11.26
CA ASN A 50 9.13 -4.92 -10.70
C ASN A 50 8.55 -4.90 -9.29
N THR A 51 9.01 -3.97 -8.46
CA THR A 51 8.49 -3.76 -7.10
C THR A 51 7.04 -3.29 -7.13
N SER A 52 6.66 -2.46 -8.11
CA SER A 52 5.26 -2.02 -8.30
C SER A 52 4.35 -3.18 -8.70
N ILE A 53 4.80 -4.06 -9.60
CA ILE A 53 4.07 -5.26 -10.03
C ILE A 53 3.91 -6.24 -8.87
N SER A 54 5.01 -6.55 -8.18
CA SER A 54 5.00 -7.43 -7.00
C SER A 54 4.04 -6.89 -5.93
N PHE A 55 4.16 -5.59 -5.60
CA PHE A 55 3.28 -4.96 -4.62
C PHE A 55 1.82 -4.92 -5.08
N GLY A 56 1.56 -4.61 -6.35
CA GLY A 56 0.20 -4.60 -6.89
C GLY A 56 -0.44 -5.97 -6.91
N ARG A 57 0.31 -7.05 -7.20
CA ARG A 57 -0.18 -8.43 -7.07
C ARG A 57 -0.58 -8.73 -5.63
N SER A 58 0.28 -8.37 -4.67
CA SER A 58 -0.03 -8.53 -3.25
C SER A 58 -1.26 -7.76 -2.81
N ARG A 59 -1.47 -6.56 -3.37
CA ARG A 59 -2.64 -5.73 -3.12
C ARG A 59 -3.92 -6.31 -3.73
N VAL A 60 -3.85 -6.84 -4.95
CA VAL A 60 -4.99 -7.52 -5.59
C VAL A 60 -5.41 -8.74 -4.76
N LEU A 61 -4.45 -9.59 -4.36
CA LEU A 61 -4.75 -10.74 -3.49
C LEU A 61 -5.29 -10.31 -2.12
N GLY A 62 -4.68 -9.29 -1.50
CA GLY A 62 -5.10 -8.77 -0.21
C GLY A 62 -6.52 -8.20 -0.26
N ASN A 63 -6.82 -7.37 -1.25
CA ASN A 63 -8.15 -6.76 -1.40
C ASN A 63 -9.22 -7.80 -1.75
N SER A 64 -8.89 -8.85 -2.53
CA SER A 64 -9.79 -9.98 -2.75
C SER A 64 -10.13 -10.70 -1.44
N LEU A 65 -9.13 -11.00 -0.62
CA LEU A 65 -9.32 -11.66 0.67
C LEU A 65 -10.11 -10.78 1.65
N GLY A 66 -9.73 -9.51 1.77
CA GLY A 66 -10.41 -8.54 2.62
C GLY A 66 -11.85 -8.30 2.18
N GLY A 67 -12.10 -8.19 0.88
CA GLY A 67 -13.43 -8.08 0.31
C GLY A 67 -14.29 -9.32 0.58
N LEU A 68 -13.74 -10.52 0.39
CA LEU A 68 -14.43 -11.77 0.69
C LEU A 68 -14.82 -11.87 2.17
N LEU A 69 -13.89 -11.60 3.09
CA LEU A 69 -14.17 -11.65 4.52
C LEU A 69 -15.12 -10.55 4.98
N ALA A 70 -15.07 -9.36 4.38
CA ALA A 70 -16.04 -8.31 4.66
C ALA A 70 -17.45 -8.67 4.19
N LEU A 71 -17.59 -9.37 3.06
CA LEU A 71 -18.87 -9.89 2.60
C LEU A 71 -19.46 -10.90 3.59
N ILE A 72 -18.63 -11.81 4.11
CA ILE A 72 -19.06 -12.78 5.13
C ILE A 72 -19.47 -12.03 6.41
N PHE A 73 -18.66 -11.05 6.86
CA PHE A 73 -18.99 -10.22 8.01
C PHE A 73 -20.30 -9.46 7.82
N TYR A 74 -20.55 -8.89 6.63
CA TYR A 74 -21.80 -8.20 6.30
C TYR A 74 -23.03 -9.09 6.49
N TYR A 75 -22.98 -10.35 6.04
CA TYR A 75 -24.09 -11.29 6.24
C TYR A 75 -24.31 -11.64 7.72
N ILE A 76 -23.23 -11.76 8.50
CA ILE A 76 -23.32 -11.97 9.95
C ILE A 76 -23.97 -10.75 10.60
N GLN A 77 -23.51 -9.55 10.30
CA GLN A 77 -24.05 -8.29 10.84
C GLN A 77 -25.54 -8.15 10.51
N ALA A 78 -25.95 -8.46 9.27
CA ALA A 78 -27.34 -8.45 8.85
C ALA A 78 -28.21 -9.48 9.60
N PHE A 79 -27.67 -10.68 9.88
CA PHE A 79 -28.37 -11.72 10.64
C PHE A 79 -28.65 -11.31 12.08
N PHE A 80 -27.76 -10.53 12.69
CA PHE A 80 -27.91 -9.99 14.05
C PHE A 80 -28.49 -8.57 14.06
N GLU A 81 -29.26 -8.18 13.04
CA GLU A 81 -29.94 -6.87 12.97
C GLU A 81 -29.01 -5.66 13.17
N ASN A 82 -27.74 -5.81 12.78
CA ASN A 82 -26.69 -4.82 12.96
C ASN A 82 -26.37 -4.46 14.42
N ASP A 83 -26.47 -5.44 15.33
CA ASP A 83 -26.07 -5.27 16.72
C ASP A 83 -24.61 -4.78 16.86
N PHE A 84 -24.43 -3.74 17.67
CA PHE A 84 -23.14 -3.16 17.99
C PHE A 84 -22.18 -4.17 18.62
N LEU A 85 -22.67 -5.16 19.38
CA LEU A 85 -21.84 -6.20 19.99
C LEU A 85 -21.18 -7.11 18.94
N VAL A 86 -21.85 -7.35 17.81
CA VAL A 86 -21.27 -8.10 16.69
C VAL A 86 -20.14 -7.29 16.07
N GLU A 87 -20.34 -6.00 15.83
CA GLU A 87 -19.27 -5.13 15.35
C GLU A 87 -18.10 -5.06 16.34
N LEU A 88 -18.38 -4.93 17.64
CA LEU A 88 -17.38 -4.80 18.69
C LEU A 88 -16.50 -6.05 18.85
N PHE A 89 -17.09 -7.25 18.79
CA PHE A 89 -16.38 -8.49 19.08
C PHE A 89 -16.04 -9.32 17.84
N ILE A 90 -16.91 -9.37 16.83
CA ILE A 90 -16.71 -10.21 15.64
C ILE A 90 -15.78 -9.53 14.62
N LEU A 91 -15.87 -8.21 14.45
CA LEU A 91 -15.00 -7.53 13.48
C LEU A 91 -13.50 -7.68 13.83
N PRO A 92 -13.03 -7.52 15.09
CA PRO A 92 -11.64 -7.80 15.44
C PRO A 92 -11.22 -9.26 15.21
N LEU A 93 -12.12 -10.23 15.44
CA LEU A 93 -11.84 -11.64 15.11
C LEU A 93 -11.63 -11.84 13.61
N PHE A 94 -12.39 -11.13 12.78
CA PHE A 94 -12.20 -11.11 11.34
C PHE A 94 -10.88 -10.45 10.93
N VAL A 95 -10.42 -9.40 11.64
CA VAL A 95 -9.07 -8.83 11.42
C VAL A 95 -7.99 -9.89 11.69
N ILE A 96 -8.10 -10.63 12.80
CA ILE A 96 -7.15 -11.72 13.11
C ILE A 96 -7.19 -12.78 12.00
N LEU A 97 -8.39 -13.15 11.54
CA LEU A 97 -8.57 -14.11 10.45
C LEU A 97 -7.91 -13.63 9.14
N VAL A 98 -8.08 -12.35 8.78
CA VAL A 98 -7.40 -11.74 7.62
C VAL A 98 -5.88 -11.89 7.73
N ILE A 99 -5.31 -11.61 8.91
CA ILE A 99 -3.85 -11.69 9.14
C ILE A 99 -3.37 -13.13 8.95
N VAL A 100 -4.01 -14.09 9.63
CA VAL A 100 -3.62 -15.50 9.59
C VAL A 100 -3.74 -16.08 8.18
N LEU A 101 -4.83 -15.78 7.47
CA LEU A 101 -5.02 -16.26 6.09
C LEU A 101 -4.03 -15.60 5.13
N SER A 102 -3.78 -14.30 5.28
CA SER A 102 -2.81 -13.60 4.43
C SER A 102 -1.38 -14.13 4.63
N ASP A 103 -1.00 -14.42 5.88
CA ASP A 103 0.29 -15.02 6.22
C ASP A 103 0.40 -16.45 5.67
N GLY A 104 -0.63 -17.27 5.84
CA GLY A 104 -0.69 -18.62 5.25
C GLY A 104 -0.63 -18.63 3.72
N LEU A 105 -1.08 -17.57 3.06
CA LEU A 105 -0.96 -17.35 1.62
C LEU A 105 0.41 -16.76 1.21
N ASN A 106 1.33 -16.55 2.14
CA ASN A 106 2.61 -15.86 1.95
C ASN A 106 2.46 -14.46 1.34
N ASN A 107 1.38 -13.76 1.66
CA ASN A 107 1.06 -12.43 1.14
C ASN A 107 1.18 -11.34 2.22
N ASN A 108 2.27 -11.38 2.98
CA ASN A 108 2.50 -10.51 4.13
C ASN A 108 2.46 -9.01 3.77
N SER A 109 2.98 -8.64 2.60
CA SER A 109 2.94 -7.27 2.06
C SER A 109 1.52 -6.78 1.74
N GLY A 110 0.55 -7.69 1.59
CA GLY A 110 -0.86 -7.41 1.31
C GLY A 110 -1.76 -7.34 2.54
N ILE A 111 -1.27 -7.68 3.74
CA ILE A 111 -2.07 -7.73 4.98
C ILE A 111 -2.75 -6.38 5.25
N ILE A 112 -1.99 -5.28 5.21
CA ILE A 112 -2.53 -3.94 5.47
C ILE A 112 -3.63 -3.61 4.46
N SER A 113 -3.44 -3.95 3.19
CA SER A 113 -4.46 -3.70 2.16
C SER A 113 -5.70 -4.57 2.33
N ALA A 114 -5.55 -5.82 2.77
CA ALA A 114 -6.66 -6.72 3.08
C ALA A 114 -7.50 -6.19 4.25
N ILE A 115 -6.85 -5.84 5.35
CA ILE A 115 -7.51 -5.28 6.54
C ILE A 115 -8.21 -3.96 6.18
N ALA A 116 -7.53 -3.06 5.48
CA ALA A 116 -8.10 -1.77 5.08
C ALA A 116 -9.34 -1.95 4.19
N THR A 117 -9.29 -2.86 3.21
CA THR A 117 -10.43 -3.18 2.36
C THR A 117 -11.58 -3.76 3.18
N MET A 118 -11.27 -4.66 4.12
CA MET A 118 -12.27 -5.28 4.96
C MET A 118 -12.99 -4.25 5.85
N LEU A 119 -12.22 -3.43 6.57
CA LEU A 119 -12.76 -2.40 7.46
C LEU A 119 -13.52 -1.33 6.68
N LEU A 120 -13.03 -0.91 5.51
CA LEU A 120 -13.73 0.05 4.67
C LEU A 120 -15.11 -0.47 4.27
N ILE A 121 -15.21 -1.74 3.87
CA ILE A 121 -16.49 -2.35 3.48
C ILE A 121 -17.37 -2.58 4.72
N ALA A 122 -16.82 -3.12 5.80
CA ALA A 122 -17.57 -3.42 7.02
C ALA A 122 -18.14 -2.17 7.71
N LEU A 123 -17.40 -1.05 7.70
CA LEU A 123 -17.76 0.16 8.46
C LEU A 123 -18.34 1.29 7.59
N SER A 124 -18.16 1.26 6.27
CA SER A 124 -18.63 2.35 5.38
C SER A 124 -19.79 1.97 4.47
N ILE A 125 -20.36 0.77 4.59
CA ILE A 125 -21.59 0.40 3.87
C ILE A 125 -22.78 0.87 4.71
N PRO A 126 -23.56 1.87 4.23
CA PRO A 126 -24.81 2.25 4.87
C PRO A 126 -25.77 1.06 4.92
N GLN A 127 -26.56 1.00 6.00
CA GLN A 127 -27.58 -0.03 6.18
C GLN A 127 -28.58 -0.02 5.00
N GLY A 128 -28.61 -1.10 4.22
CA GLY A 128 -29.48 -1.25 3.04
C GLY A 128 -28.80 -1.18 1.67
N GLU A 129 -27.50 -0.89 1.60
CA GLU A 129 -26.73 -0.96 0.34
C GLU A 129 -26.40 -2.41 -0.06
N SER A 130 -26.37 -2.68 -1.36
CA SER A 130 -26.28 -4.04 -1.90
C SER A 130 -24.86 -4.61 -1.90
N PHE A 131 -24.74 -5.94 -1.94
CA PHE A 131 -23.52 -6.69 -2.30
C PHE A 131 -22.72 -6.07 -3.46
N ILE A 132 -23.44 -5.49 -4.43
CA ILE A 132 -22.89 -4.78 -5.60
C ILE A 132 -21.99 -3.60 -5.19
N TYR A 133 -22.31 -2.89 -4.11
CA TYR A 133 -21.49 -1.80 -3.59
C TYR A 133 -20.13 -2.32 -3.13
N ALA A 134 -20.09 -3.37 -2.29
CA ALA A 134 -18.85 -3.99 -1.82
C ALA A 134 -17.98 -4.49 -2.98
N LEU A 135 -18.60 -5.15 -3.98
CA LEU A 135 -17.91 -5.60 -5.19
C LEU A 135 -17.31 -4.43 -5.97
N ASN A 136 -18.06 -3.34 -6.14
CA ASN A 136 -17.55 -2.13 -6.78
C ASN A 136 -16.34 -1.56 -6.03
N ARG A 137 -16.32 -1.58 -4.70
CA ARG A 137 -15.17 -1.11 -3.91
C ARG A 137 -13.92 -1.95 -4.19
N VAL A 138 -14.04 -3.27 -4.25
CA VAL A 138 -12.91 -4.15 -4.62
C VAL A 138 -12.44 -3.84 -6.04
N LEU A 139 -13.36 -3.72 -7.00
CA LEU A 139 -13.03 -3.39 -8.39
C LEU A 139 -12.33 -2.03 -8.53
N ASP A 140 -12.77 -1.01 -7.78
CA ASP A 140 -12.16 0.32 -7.80
C ASP A 140 -10.70 0.26 -7.35
N THR A 141 -10.38 -0.59 -6.37
CA THR A 141 -8.98 -0.80 -5.96
C THR A 141 -8.15 -1.45 -7.06
N PHE A 142 -8.72 -2.35 -7.87
CA PHE A 142 -8.01 -2.98 -8.98
C PHE A 142 -7.75 -1.97 -10.09
N ILE A 143 -8.76 -1.18 -10.44
CA ILE A 143 -8.64 -0.09 -11.43
C ILE A 143 -7.50 0.84 -11.04
N GLY A 144 -7.49 1.32 -9.80
CA GLY A 144 -6.42 2.18 -9.29
C GLY A 144 -5.04 1.51 -9.34
N THR A 145 -4.95 0.25 -8.91
CA THR A 145 -3.70 -0.53 -8.92
C THR A 145 -3.13 -0.67 -10.33
N ILE A 146 -3.99 -0.96 -11.31
CA ILE A 146 -3.62 -1.06 -12.73
C ILE A 146 -3.10 0.28 -13.24
N ILE A 147 -3.85 1.37 -13.02
CA ILE A 147 -3.43 2.73 -13.42
C ILE A 147 -2.04 3.07 -12.84
N GLY A 148 -1.84 2.80 -11.55
CA GLY A 148 -0.57 3.06 -10.86
C GLY A 148 0.60 2.27 -11.45
N ILE A 149 0.42 0.97 -11.71
CA ILE A 149 1.46 0.13 -12.31
C ILE A 149 1.76 0.57 -13.74
N SER A 150 0.72 0.76 -14.57
CA SER A 150 0.86 1.18 -15.96
C SER A 150 1.62 2.49 -16.07
N LEU A 151 1.28 3.48 -15.23
CA LEU A 151 1.96 4.75 -15.23
C LEU A 151 3.43 4.64 -14.81
N ASN A 152 3.73 3.75 -13.84
CA ASN A 152 5.12 3.55 -13.45
C ASN A 152 5.97 2.90 -14.56
N GLY A 153 5.35 2.04 -15.37
CA GLY A 153 6.01 1.38 -16.50
C GLY A 153 6.25 2.33 -17.67
N VAL A 154 5.25 3.14 -18.02
CA VAL A 154 5.34 4.09 -19.14
C VAL A 154 6.33 5.22 -18.84
N ILE A 155 6.32 5.75 -17.62
CA ILE A 155 7.18 6.87 -17.24
C ILE A 155 8.40 6.30 -16.51
N SER A 156 9.34 5.65 -17.19
CA SER A 156 10.58 5.17 -16.53
C SER A 156 11.64 6.29 -16.52
N PRO A 157 12.47 6.43 -15.45
CA PRO A 157 13.57 7.39 -15.50
C PRO A 157 14.50 7.04 -16.66
N GLN A 158 14.86 8.05 -17.44
CA GLN A 158 15.79 7.93 -18.55
C GLN A 158 17.16 7.46 -18.04
N THR A 159 17.93 6.78 -18.87
CA THR A 159 19.21 6.12 -18.48
C THR A 159 20.15 7.06 -17.71
N ASP A 160 20.22 8.32 -18.09
CA ASP A 160 21.07 9.33 -17.46
C ASP A 160 20.62 9.71 -16.04
N GLU A 161 19.30 9.76 -15.79
CA GLU A 161 18.76 10.01 -14.45
C GLU A 161 19.03 8.81 -13.52
N LYS A 162 18.99 7.58 -14.04
CA LYS A 162 19.34 6.38 -13.28
C LYS A 162 20.81 6.38 -12.89
N GLU A 163 21.72 6.71 -13.81
CA GLU A 163 23.15 6.78 -13.50
C GLU A 163 23.44 7.82 -12.41
N LYS A 164 22.75 8.97 -12.47
CA LYS A 164 22.86 9.99 -11.42
C LYS A 164 22.35 9.50 -10.07
N GLN A 165 21.22 8.80 -10.02
CA GLN A 165 20.69 8.20 -8.79
C GLN A 165 21.66 7.17 -8.20
N ILE A 166 22.22 6.28 -9.03
CA ILE A 166 23.19 5.28 -8.57
C ILE A 166 24.45 5.94 -8.00
N LYS A 167 24.93 7.03 -8.61
CA LYS A 167 26.06 7.81 -8.07
C LYS A 167 25.72 8.46 -6.73
N GLU A 168 24.52 9.04 -6.60
CA GLU A 168 24.03 9.61 -5.33
C GLU A 168 23.94 8.52 -4.24
N ASP A 169 23.35 7.36 -4.56
CA ASP A 169 23.23 6.20 -3.65
C ASP A 169 24.59 5.66 -3.22
N LEU A 170 25.57 5.59 -4.14
CA LEU A 170 26.96 5.20 -3.84
C LEU A 170 27.62 6.14 -2.82
N VAL A 171 27.38 7.44 -2.93
CA VAL A 171 27.92 8.42 -1.98
C VAL A 171 27.28 8.24 -0.60
N GLU A 172 25.97 8.00 -0.55
CA GLU A 172 25.26 7.75 0.72
C GLU A 172 25.73 6.45 1.38
N LEU A 173 25.90 5.37 0.61
CA LEU A 173 26.40 4.09 1.11
C LEU A 173 27.81 4.21 1.70
N ARG A 174 28.72 4.94 1.04
CA ARG A 174 30.05 5.21 1.59
C ARG A 174 30.01 5.96 2.92
N LYS A 175 29.07 6.90 3.07
CA LYS A 175 28.87 7.61 4.34
C LYS A 175 28.40 6.65 5.43
N LYS A 176 27.41 5.80 5.13
CA LYS A 176 26.92 4.76 6.05
C LYS A 176 28.01 3.77 6.45
N GLU A 177 28.88 3.38 5.52
CA GLU A 177 30.03 2.51 5.79
C GLU A 177 31.04 3.16 6.75
N ALA A 178 31.36 4.45 6.54
CA ALA A 178 32.24 5.19 7.44
C ALA A 178 31.66 5.31 8.86
N ASP A 179 30.36 5.62 8.97
CA ASP A 179 29.66 5.68 10.26
C ASP A 179 29.61 4.30 10.94
N LEU A 180 29.36 3.23 10.18
CA LEU A 180 29.36 1.86 10.69
C LEU A 180 30.74 1.43 11.20
N ASN A 181 31.80 1.76 10.47
CA ASN A 181 33.17 1.48 10.89
C ASN A 181 33.53 2.22 12.18
N LYS A 182 33.03 3.45 12.36
CA LYS A 182 33.20 4.19 13.60
C LYS A 182 32.47 3.53 14.78
N MET A 183 31.22 3.11 14.58
CA MET A 183 30.47 2.35 15.59
C MET A 183 31.16 1.03 15.96
N LEU A 184 31.69 0.30 14.98
CA LEU A 184 32.45 -0.93 15.20
C LEU A 184 33.72 -0.69 16.03
N TYR A 185 34.43 0.41 15.76
CA TYR A 185 35.61 0.80 16.54
C TYR A 185 35.26 1.08 18.01
N GLU A 186 34.18 1.82 18.26
CA GLU A 186 33.72 2.14 19.62
C GLU A 186 33.34 0.88 20.40
N VAL A 187 32.60 -0.05 19.79
CA VAL A 187 32.24 -1.34 20.40
C VAL A 187 33.48 -2.18 20.72
N ARG A 188 34.43 -2.27 19.79
CA ARG A 188 35.71 -2.99 20.03
C ARG A 188 36.51 -2.38 21.18
N LYS A 189 36.51 -1.06 21.29
CA LYS A 189 37.17 -0.35 22.40
C LYS A 189 36.48 -0.67 23.73
N GLN A 190 35.15 -0.64 23.80
CA GLN A 190 34.40 -1.01 25.00
C GLN A 190 34.68 -2.43 25.46
N ILE A 191 34.77 -3.40 24.54
CA ILE A 191 35.13 -4.79 24.86
C ILE A 191 36.52 -4.86 25.49
N LYS A 192 37.50 -4.14 24.92
CA LYS A 192 38.88 -4.12 25.45
C LYS A 192 38.96 -3.45 26.82
N ASP A 193 38.21 -2.37 27.02
CA ASP A 193 38.15 -1.65 28.29
C ASP A 193 37.43 -2.47 29.39
N GLN A 194 36.51 -3.37 29.01
CA GLN A 194 35.87 -4.33 29.92
C GLN A 194 36.74 -5.55 30.24
N SER A 195 37.60 -6.02 29.33
CA SER A 195 38.49 -7.18 29.58
C SER A 195 39.69 -6.88 30.48
N HIS A 196 39.93 -5.60 30.80
CA HIS A 196 41.03 -5.14 31.66
C HIS A 196 40.57 -4.71 33.08
N LYS A 197 39.32 -5.01 33.46
CA LYS A 197 38.81 -4.94 34.84
C LYS A 197 38.63 -6.35 35.40
#